data_AF-A0A533X2U6-F1
#
_entry.id   AF-A0A533X2U6-F1
#
_cell.length_a   1.000
_cell.length_b   1.000
_cell.length_c   1.000
_cell.angle_alpha   90.00
_cell.angle_beta   90.00
_cell.angle_gamma   90.00
#
_symmetry.space_group_name_H-M   'P 1'
#
loop_
_entity.id
_entity.type
_entity.pdbx_description
1 polymer ?
#
loop_
_entity_poly.entity_id
_entity_poly.type
_entity_poly.pdbx_seq_one_letter_code
_entity_poly.pdbx_strand_id
1 'polypeptide(L)'
;MATKIITVSVRADVEERFRKIAAATHGKKKGYLGRALTEAMEEWAREKEESGTVAAALRYLKSGVDLGGTMYRHRDELHER
;
A
#
# COMPACT_ATOMS: atom_id res chain seq x y z
N MET A 1 7.09 -20.25 3.59
CA MET A 1 7.49 -19.12 2.73
C MET A 1 9.01 -19.09 2.63
N ALA A 2 9.56 -18.82 1.44
CA ALA A 2 11.00 -18.71 1.26
C ALA A 2 11.50 -17.38 1.87
N THR A 3 12.52 -17.45 2.73
CA THR A 3 13.15 -16.24 3.29
C THR A 3 14.26 -15.79 2.35
N LYS A 4 14.29 -14.51 2.00
CA LYS A 4 15.38 -13.88 1.23
C LYS A 4 16.12 -12.89 2.14
N ILE A 5 17.44 -12.79 1.95
CA ILE A 5 18.30 -11.87 2.71
C ILE A 5 18.68 -10.72 1.79
N ILE A 6 18.49 -9.49 2.28
CA ILE A 6 18.93 -8.27 1.62
C ILE A 6 19.89 -7.53 2.54
N THR A 7 20.93 -6.94 1.98
CA THR A 7 21.88 -6.08 2.69
C THR A 7 21.61 -4.65 2.28
N VAL A 8 21.28 -3.78 3.24
CA VAL A 8 20.94 -2.38 2.99
C VAL A 8 21.70 -1.47 3.95
N SER A 9 22.11 -0.31 3.45
CA SER A 9 22.69 0.76 4.27
C SER A 9 21.58 1.75 4.63
N VAL A 10 21.42 2.00 5.93
CA VAL A 10 20.47 2.98 6.47
C VAL A 10 21.20 3.92 7.41
N ARG A 11 20.66 5.13 7.60
CA ARG A 11 21.21 6.06 8.58
C ARG A 11 21.09 5.48 9.99
N ALA A 12 22.10 5.71 10.82
CA ALA A 12 22.20 5.15 12.17
C ALA A 12 21.01 5.54 13.07
N ASP A 13 20.54 6.78 12.96
CA ASP A 13 19.41 7.28 13.75
C ASP A 13 18.08 6.60 13.38
N VAL A 14 17.90 6.31 12.09
CA VAL A 14 16.72 5.57 11.59
C VAL A 14 16.76 4.14 12.07
N GLU A 15 17.93 3.50 12.01
CA GLU A 15 18.14 2.12 12.45
C GLU A 15 17.83 1.95 13.95
N GLU A 16 18.37 2.85 14.77
CA GLU A 16 18.19 2.80 16.22
C GLU A 16 16.72 2.98 16.59
N ARG A 17 16.04 3.94 15.95
CA ARG A 17 14.61 4.18 16.15
C ARG A 17 13.77 2.98 15.72
N PHE A 18 14.10 2.37 14.57
CA PHE A 18 13.42 1.19 14.07
C PHE A 18 13.57 0.01 15.05
N ARG A 19 14.76 -0.25 15.57
CA ARG A 19 14.97 -1.32 16.56
C ARG A 19 14.15 -1.11 17.83
N LYS A 20 14.08 0.12 18.35
CA LYS A 20 13.30 0.45 19.55
C LYS A 20 11.81 0.16 19.32
N ILE A 21 11.27 0.63 18.19
CA ILE A 21 9.86 0.41 17.83
C ILE A 21 9.58 -1.09 17.63
N ALA A 22 10.41 -1.76 16.82
CA ALA A 22 10.24 -3.19 16.55
C ALA A 22 10.28 -4.04 17.82
N ALA A 23 11.18 -3.70 18.77
CA ALA A 23 11.26 -4.38 20.06
C ALA A 23 10.03 -4.12 20.95
N ALA A 24 9.44 -2.93 20.89
CA ALA A 24 8.23 -2.58 21.63
C ALA A 24 6.98 -3.28 21.05
N THR A 25 6.88 -3.35 19.72
CA THR A 25 5.73 -3.96 19.02
C THR A 25 5.72 -5.49 19.08
N HIS A 26 6.85 -6.12 18.78
CA HIS A 26 6.92 -7.59 18.59
C HIS A 26 7.53 -8.33 19.79
N GLY A 27 8.04 -7.59 20.77
CA GLY A 27 8.90 -8.11 21.82
C GLY A 27 10.28 -8.51 21.30
N LYS A 28 11.29 -8.56 22.17
CA LYS A 28 12.68 -8.92 21.81
C LYS A 28 12.89 -10.43 21.52
N LYS A 29 11.92 -11.10 20.89
CA LYS A 29 12.01 -12.52 20.49
C LYS A 29 12.85 -12.67 19.22
N LYS A 30 13.44 -13.84 18.99
CA LYS A 30 14.21 -14.13 17.77
C LYS A 30 13.38 -13.76 16.52
N GLY A 31 14.01 -13.04 15.59
CA GLY A 31 13.39 -12.64 14.31
C GLY A 31 12.41 -11.46 14.39
N TYR A 32 12.34 -10.72 15.49
CA TYR A 32 11.45 -9.54 15.59
C TYR A 32 11.77 -8.45 14.55
N LEU A 33 13.06 -8.24 14.24
CA LEU A 33 13.48 -7.27 13.22
C LEU A 33 13.07 -7.69 11.82
N GLY A 34 13.17 -8.98 11.50
CA GLY A 34 12.74 -9.51 10.22
C GLY A 34 11.24 -9.32 10.01
N ARG A 35 10.43 -9.61 11.04
CA ARG A 35 8.98 -9.38 11.02
C ARG A 35 8.63 -7.91 10.84
N ALA A 36 9.22 -7.03 11.66
CA ALA A 36 9.01 -5.60 11.54
C ALA A 36 9.44 -5.05 10.17
N LEU A 37 10.52 -5.60 9.58
CA LEU A 37 11.00 -5.18 8.26
C LEU A 37 10.03 -5.63 7.16
N THR A 38 9.54 -6.87 7.21
CA THR A 38 8.53 -7.36 6.27
C THR A 38 7.26 -6.52 6.33
N GLU A 39 6.73 -6.25 7.53
CA GLU A 39 5.54 -5.42 7.72
C GLU A 39 5.74 -4.01 7.17
N ALA A 40 6.88 -3.37 7.47
CA ALA A 40 7.19 -2.04 6.96
C ALA A 40 7.31 -2.00 5.43
N MET A 41 7.88 -3.05 4.82
CA MET A 41 7.99 -3.16 3.36
C MET A 41 6.62 -3.37 2.71
N GLU A 42 5.76 -4.20 3.29
CA GLU A 42 4.39 -4.42 2.81
C GLU A 42 3.54 -3.16 2.92
N GLU A 43 3.61 -2.45 4.05
CA GLU A 43 2.88 -1.21 4.25
C GLU A 43 3.36 -0.11 3.29
N TRP A 44 4.67 0.03 3.11
CA TRP A 44 5.22 0.98 2.14
C TRP A 44 4.81 0.65 0.69
N ALA A 45 4.88 -0.64 0.30
CA ALA A 45 4.45 -1.06 -1.03
C ALA A 45 2.96 -0.77 -1.25
N ARG A 46 2.11 -1.12 -0.28
CA ARG A 46 0.67 -0.83 -0.31
C ARG A 46 0.40 0.67 -0.44
N GLU A 47 1.06 1.51 0.36
CA GLU A 47 0.91 2.97 0.29
C GLU A 47 1.25 3.49 -1.12
N LYS A 48 2.29 2.95 -1.75
CA LYS A 48 2.70 3.38 -3.11
C LYS A 48 1.80 2.85 -4.21
N GLU A 49 1.28 1.64 -4.08
CA GLU A 49 0.28 1.08 -5.01
C GLU A 49 -1.07 1.82 -4.90
N GLU A 50 -1.52 2.09 -3.67
CA GLU A 50 -2.74 2.87 -3.41
C GLU A 50 -2.58 4.32 -3.88
N SER A 51 -1.43 4.95 -3.63
CA SER A 51 -1.13 6.29 -4.15
C SER A 51 -1.09 6.33 -5.68
N GLY A 52 -0.57 5.29 -6.32
CA GLY A 52 -0.62 5.12 -7.77
C GLY A 52 -2.06 5.01 -8.29
N THR A 53 -2.91 4.29 -7.56
CA THR A 53 -4.33 4.12 -7.89
C THR A 53 -5.12 5.41 -7.71
N VAL A 54 -4.87 6.17 -6.64
CA VAL A 54 -5.49 7.48 -6.40
C VAL A 54 -5.02 8.52 -7.41
N ALA A 55 -3.73 8.56 -7.72
CA ALA A 55 -3.18 9.44 -8.77
C ALA A 55 -3.73 9.07 -10.16
N ALA A 56 -3.88 7.78 -10.46
CA ALA A 56 -4.50 7.30 -11.68
C ALA A 56 -5.99 7.65 -11.74
N ALA A 57 -6.74 7.44 -10.65
CA ALA A 57 -8.16 7.78 -10.56
C ALA A 57 -8.38 9.29 -10.71
N LEU A 58 -7.56 10.13 -10.07
CA LEU A 58 -7.57 11.58 -10.25
C LEU A 58 -7.19 12.00 -11.66
N ARG A 59 -6.28 11.27 -12.32
CA ARG A 59 -5.93 11.50 -13.73
C ARG A 59 -7.11 11.18 -14.64
N TYR A 60 -7.81 10.07 -14.42
CA TYR A 60 -9.02 9.72 -15.18
C TYR A 60 -10.16 10.72 -14.95
N LEU A 61 -10.33 11.18 -13.70
CA LEU A 61 -11.31 12.22 -13.36
C LEU A 61 -10.97 13.55 -14.05
N LYS A 62 -9.69 13.95 -14.08
CA LYS A 62 -9.22 15.18 -14.76
C LYS A 62 -9.20 15.07 -16.28
N SER A 63 -8.95 13.90 -16.84
CA SER A 63 -8.96 13.70 -18.28
C SER A 63 -10.37 13.69 -18.87
N GLY A 64 -11.40 13.87 -18.03
CA GLY A 64 -12.80 13.92 -18.47
C GLY A 64 -13.14 12.70 -19.29
N VAL A 65 -12.79 11.49 -18.79
CA VAL A 65 -13.10 10.25 -19.49
C VAL A 65 -14.59 10.28 -19.81
N ASP A 66 -14.89 10.33 -21.11
CA ASP A 66 -16.23 10.17 -21.62
C ASP A 66 -16.70 8.78 -21.18
N LEU A 67 -17.60 8.74 -20.20
CA LEU A 67 -18.18 7.48 -19.69
C LEU A 67 -19.08 6.80 -20.74
N GLY A 68 -19.07 7.29 -21.98
CA GLY A 68 -20.08 7.05 -22.98
C GLY A 68 -21.36 7.80 -22.60
N GLY A 69 -22.18 8.11 -23.61
CA GLY A 69 -23.54 8.56 -23.33
C GLY A 69 -24.22 7.59 -22.37
N THR A 70 -24.88 8.11 -21.35
CA THR A 70 -25.69 7.31 -20.42
C THR A 70 -26.52 6.32 -21.22
N MET A 71 -26.20 5.02 -21.11
CA MET A 71 -26.95 3.97 -21.84
C MET A 71 -28.41 3.90 -21.41
N TYR A 72 -28.76 4.62 -20.34
CA TYR A 72 -30.09 4.65 -19.76
C TYR A 72 -30.54 6.08 -19.50
N ARG A 73 -31.71 6.45 -20.02
CA ARG A 73 -32.31 7.77 -19.78
C ARG A 73 -33.19 7.77 -18.54
N HIS A 74 -33.68 6.60 -18.14
CA HIS A 74 -34.58 6.42 -17.01
C HIS A 74 -34.08 5.31 -16.08
N ARG A 75 -34.29 5.48 -14.77
CA ARG A 75 -33.84 4.57 -13.70
C ARG A 75 -34.37 3.14 -13.88
N ASP A 76 -35.50 3.03 -14.57
CA ASP A 76 -36.27 1.81 -14.77
C ASP A 76 -35.58 0.82 -15.72
N GLU A 77 -34.62 1.32 -16.52
CA GLU A 77 -33.84 0.53 -17.48
C GLU A 77 -32.60 -0.14 -16.83
N LEU A 78 -32.26 0.23 -15.58
CA LEU A 78 -31.05 -0.25 -14.88
C LEU A 78 -31.25 -1.64 -14.23
N HIS A 79 -32.49 -2.11 -14.13
CA HIS A 79 -32.83 -3.36 -13.46
C HIS A 79 -33.87 -4.14 -14.28
N GLU A 80 -33.44 -4.77 -15.37
CA GLU A 80 -34.22 -5.90 -15.91
C GLU A 80 -34.13 -7.07 -14.92
N ARG A 81 -35.27 -7.45 -14.36
CA ARG A 81 -35.47 -8.75 -13.69
C ARG A 81 -36.12 -9.71 -14.66
#